data_AF-A0A1B7LNL8-F1
#
_entry.id   AF-A0A1B7LNL8-F1
#
_cell.length_a   1.000
_cell.length_b   1.000
_cell.length_c   1.000
_cell.angle_alpha   90.00
_cell.angle_beta   90.00
_cell.angle_gamma   90.00
#
_symmetry.space_group_name_H-M   'P 1'
#
loop_
_entity.id
_entity.type
_entity.pdbx_description
1 polymer ?
#
loop_
_entity_poly.entity_id
_entity_poly.type
_entity_poly.pdbx_seq_one_letter_code
_entity_poly.pdbx_strand_id
1 'polypeptide(L)'
;MLLKLLPKIFLLSSIIYVFFCTMPAHAQNFDLNNDGIIDSKDLETLSIFFGSNEEKYDLNRDGIIDAVDLAILAKQIHSNEIGDHVFTVFKNDSVLGTFTKNNLLNAISLAAQNGGVVKSNDNLVWNNENYFIYSNNEVHSTGKSIREAVKNAYNINNSIVVSKNGNIIYNKNLNYRKIIGVTRTSVNLRSEPRMDARTDLMIPDGTLVEVNSIVRGFYKVSYYDSENNVHNGYIPSYLDIIQDDISNSQLGYISAREESNGDPGAVGLNPNDKGGASFGVWQLSSKMGSVDEFLDFIKNKNSEIYVILTEAKKQDKNTFGENFIEKWKEVADNYYDTFYELQRSFIKRNYFDSFSTLVKKNNLNIDYLLDFNSTSNMIWSTSVQHGASGAVNIFKKIPLATNIEDIIAKVYEERLNMIAKSYPPNSTNPGVVSLYNGIKNRLENEKNEILRIYKRELFY
;
A
#
# COMPACT_ATOMS: atom_id res chain seq x y z
N MET A 1 41.57 31.16 -51.42
CA MET A 1 42.18 32.46 -51.78
C MET A 1 42.01 33.35 -50.56
N LEU A 2 43.00 33.35 -49.67
CA LEU A 2 43.82 34.52 -49.30
C LEU A 2 42.99 35.76 -48.89
N LEU A 3 43.27 36.54 -47.84
CA LEU A 3 44.14 36.50 -46.67
C LEU A 3 43.98 37.92 -46.03
N LYS A 4 44.41 38.12 -44.77
CA LYS A 4 44.88 39.40 -44.17
C LYS A 4 43.82 40.44 -43.75
N LEU A 5 43.99 41.23 -42.70
CA LEU A 5 44.95 41.33 -41.59
C LEU A 5 44.31 42.25 -40.53
N LEU A 6 44.55 41.98 -39.25
CA LEU A 6 44.51 42.98 -38.17
C LEU A 6 45.83 43.79 -38.18
N PRO A 7 45.81 45.03 -37.66
CA PRO A 7 46.75 45.33 -36.57
C PRO A 7 46.18 46.19 -35.41
N LYS A 8 46.68 45.79 -34.23
CA LYS A 8 46.92 46.42 -32.92
C LYS A 8 47.30 47.92 -32.90
N ILE A 9 47.32 48.74 -31.83
CA ILE A 9 46.95 48.84 -30.39
C ILE A 9 47.33 50.31 -29.99
N PHE A 10 46.79 50.83 -28.86
CA PHE A 10 47.29 51.87 -27.90
C PHE A 10 46.44 53.15 -27.86
N LEU A 11 45.98 53.72 -26.73
CA LEU A 11 45.98 53.38 -25.30
C LEU A 11 45.12 54.40 -24.52
N LEU A 12 44.57 53.97 -23.37
CA LEU A 12 44.28 54.73 -22.14
C LEU A 12 43.25 55.88 -22.13
N SER A 13 42.13 55.72 -21.41
CA SER A 13 42.04 56.13 -19.99
C SER A 13 40.64 55.88 -19.41
N SER A 14 40.65 55.26 -18.23
CA SER A 14 39.53 55.04 -17.31
C SER A 14 38.82 56.33 -16.87
N ILE A 15 37.49 56.28 -16.67
CA ILE A 15 36.79 56.50 -15.38
C ILE A 15 35.29 56.70 -15.62
N ILE A 16 34.56 55.95 -14.79
CA ILE A 16 33.12 55.92 -14.51
C ILE A 16 32.49 57.32 -14.43
N TYR A 17 31.35 57.52 -15.11
CA TYR A 17 30.22 58.23 -14.50
C TYR A 17 28.90 57.59 -14.90
N VAL A 18 28.20 57.24 -13.83
CA VAL A 18 26.90 56.60 -13.69
C VAL A 18 25.81 57.32 -14.48
N PHE A 19 25.11 56.60 -15.36
CA PHE A 19 23.69 56.87 -15.59
C PHE A 19 22.90 55.84 -14.80
N PHE A 20 22.43 56.28 -13.63
CA PHE A 20 21.33 55.66 -12.92
C PHE A 20 20.10 55.77 -13.83
N CYS A 21 19.81 54.71 -14.57
CA CYS A 21 18.43 54.38 -14.85
C CYS A 21 18.02 53.42 -13.75
N THR A 22 17.62 53.97 -12.59
CA THR A 22 16.85 53.19 -11.63
C THR A 22 15.56 52.80 -12.35
N MET A 23 15.51 51.59 -12.90
CA MET A 23 14.23 50.89 -13.00
C MET A 23 13.64 50.94 -11.59
N PRO A 24 12.40 51.42 -11.41
CA PRO A 24 11.79 51.35 -10.09
C PRO A 24 11.82 49.88 -9.70
N ALA A 25 12.42 49.56 -8.55
CA ALA A 25 12.16 48.29 -7.90
C ALA A 25 10.63 48.22 -7.79
N HIS A 26 9.98 47.38 -8.59
CA HIS A 26 8.56 47.11 -8.42
C HIS A 26 8.43 46.63 -6.99
N ALA A 27 7.79 47.45 -6.14
CA ALA A 27 7.40 46.99 -4.82
C ALA A 27 6.55 45.74 -5.04
N GLN A 28 7.00 44.64 -4.46
CA GLN A 28 6.32 43.37 -4.60
C GLN A 28 4.92 43.51 -4.00
N ASN A 29 3.88 43.34 -4.82
CA ASN A 29 2.50 43.50 -4.36
C ASN A 29 2.04 42.18 -3.73
N PHE A 30 1.79 42.21 -2.42
CA PHE A 30 1.30 41.07 -1.65
C PHE A 30 -0.22 41.09 -1.46
N ASP A 31 -0.89 42.19 -1.80
CA ASP A 31 -2.36 42.26 -1.92
C ASP A 31 -2.72 41.83 -3.34
N LEU A 32 -3.02 40.54 -3.49
CA LEU A 32 -3.22 39.87 -4.77
C LEU A 32 -4.65 39.99 -5.28
N ASN A 33 -5.61 40.12 -4.36
CA ASN A 33 -7.03 40.31 -4.65
C ASN A 33 -7.42 41.80 -4.79
N ASN A 34 -6.50 42.72 -4.46
CA ASN A 34 -6.65 44.18 -4.48
C ASN A 34 -7.75 44.72 -3.54
N ASP A 35 -7.96 44.08 -2.39
CA ASP A 35 -8.94 44.53 -1.39
C ASP A 35 -8.36 45.55 -0.38
N GLY A 36 -7.06 45.86 -0.50
CA GLY A 36 -6.35 46.81 0.34
C GLY A 36 -5.80 46.22 1.64
N ILE A 37 -5.95 44.90 1.85
CA ILE A 37 -5.49 44.16 3.02
C ILE A 37 -4.68 42.95 2.54
N ILE A 38 -3.58 42.64 3.22
CA ILE A 38 -2.81 41.41 2.97
C ILE A 38 -3.30 40.36 3.98
N ASP A 39 -4.19 39.46 3.54
CA ASP A 39 -4.86 38.45 4.36
C ASP A 39 -4.94 37.05 3.72
N SER A 40 -5.72 36.14 4.30
CA SER A 40 -5.88 34.77 3.79
C SER A 40 -6.52 34.69 2.40
N LYS A 41 -7.28 35.71 1.97
CA LYS A 41 -7.89 35.75 0.63
C LYS A 41 -6.84 36.00 -0.45
N ASP A 42 -5.70 36.60 -0.12
CA ASP A 42 -4.57 36.70 -1.04
C ASP A 42 -3.92 35.35 -1.25
N LEU A 43 -3.80 34.53 -0.20
CA LEU A 43 -3.34 33.14 -0.31
C LEU A 43 -4.31 32.29 -1.15
N GLU A 44 -5.61 32.46 -0.96
CA GLU A 44 -6.62 31.79 -1.79
C GLU A 44 -6.47 32.22 -3.26
N THR A 45 -6.30 33.52 -3.49
CA THR A 45 -6.07 34.07 -4.84
C THR A 45 -4.80 33.48 -5.46
N LEU A 46 -3.70 33.40 -4.71
CA LEU A 46 -2.44 32.81 -5.18
C LEU A 46 -2.59 31.31 -5.49
N SER A 47 -3.31 30.57 -4.63
CA SER A 47 -3.50 29.12 -4.78
C SER A 47 -4.25 28.72 -6.06
N ILE A 48 -5.09 29.60 -6.61
CA ILE A 48 -5.79 29.39 -7.88
C ILE A 48 -4.79 29.26 -9.05
N PHE A 49 -3.65 29.94 -8.95
CA PHE A 49 -2.64 30.00 -10.00
C PHE A 49 -1.47 29.02 -9.77
N PHE A 50 -1.56 28.14 -8.77
CA PHE A 50 -0.52 27.15 -8.47
C PHE A 50 -0.19 26.28 -9.68
N GLY A 51 1.10 26.20 -10.03
CA GLY A 51 1.62 25.48 -11.20
C GLY A 51 1.54 26.25 -12.52
N SER A 52 1.05 27.50 -12.53
CA SER A 52 1.09 28.38 -13.70
C SER A 52 2.33 29.28 -13.69
N ASN A 53 2.54 30.03 -14.77
CA ASN A 53 3.66 30.96 -14.97
C ASN A 53 3.21 32.43 -15.01
N GLU A 54 2.08 32.74 -14.37
CA GLU A 54 1.54 34.09 -14.31
C GLU A 54 2.46 34.99 -13.46
N GLU A 55 3.25 35.85 -14.11
CA GLU A 55 4.30 36.69 -13.47
C GLU A 55 3.79 37.55 -12.31
N LYS A 56 2.50 37.89 -12.27
CA LYS A 56 1.89 38.64 -11.17
C LYS A 56 1.91 37.86 -9.84
N TYR A 57 1.82 36.55 -9.92
CA TYR A 57 1.64 35.64 -8.80
C TYR A 57 2.91 34.85 -8.47
N ASP A 58 3.91 34.87 -9.35
CA ASP A 58 5.27 34.35 -9.12
C ASP A 58 6.07 35.35 -8.26
N LEU A 59 6.10 35.09 -6.95
CA LEU A 59 6.66 35.98 -5.94
C LEU A 59 8.18 35.78 -5.79
N ASN A 60 8.70 34.57 -6.00
CA ASN A 60 10.13 34.31 -5.94
C ASN A 60 10.85 34.56 -7.29
N ARG A 61 10.08 34.73 -8.38
CA ARG A 61 10.51 34.96 -9.77
C ARG A 61 11.30 33.80 -10.37
N ASP A 62 10.93 32.57 -10.05
CA ASP A 62 11.55 31.36 -10.59
C ASP A 62 10.85 30.82 -11.86
N GLY A 63 9.75 31.45 -12.26
CA GLY A 63 8.99 31.13 -13.47
C GLY A 63 7.83 30.16 -13.25
N ILE A 64 7.56 29.73 -12.01
CA ILE A 64 6.43 28.86 -11.67
C ILE A 64 5.84 29.22 -10.30
N ILE A 65 4.52 29.27 -10.21
CA ILE A 65 3.85 29.54 -8.93
C ILE A 65 3.81 28.26 -8.11
N ASP A 66 4.55 28.22 -7.02
CA ASP A 66 4.73 27.02 -6.23
C ASP A 66 4.61 27.26 -4.72
N ALA A 67 5.06 26.28 -3.93
CA ALA A 67 4.96 26.34 -2.47
C ALA A 67 5.83 27.45 -1.86
N VAL A 68 6.88 27.89 -2.56
CA VAL A 68 7.76 28.97 -2.12
C VAL A 68 7.04 30.31 -2.23
N ASP A 69 6.25 30.55 -3.28
CA ASP A 69 5.45 31.78 -3.42
C ASP A 69 4.41 31.89 -2.32
N LEU A 70 3.69 30.78 -2.06
CA LEU A 70 2.75 30.70 -0.94
C LEU A 70 3.43 31.03 0.39
N ALA A 71 4.66 30.56 0.61
CA ALA A 71 5.41 30.85 1.83
C ALA A 71 5.85 32.32 1.93
N ILE A 72 6.23 32.94 0.81
CA ILE A 72 6.57 34.37 0.76
C ILE A 72 5.35 35.22 1.11
N LEU A 73 4.19 34.93 0.50
CA LEU A 73 2.95 35.67 0.76
C LEU A 73 2.47 35.50 2.20
N ALA A 74 2.48 34.27 2.71
CA ALA A 74 2.07 33.96 4.07
C ALA A 74 2.86 34.74 5.13
N LYS A 75 4.12 35.10 4.84
CA LYS A 75 4.98 35.88 5.74
C LYS A 75 4.57 37.35 5.84
N GLN A 76 3.82 37.88 4.88
CA GLN A 76 3.43 39.29 4.80
C GLN A 76 2.06 39.58 5.45
N ILE A 77 1.28 38.54 5.73
CA ILE A 77 -0.01 38.67 6.40
C ILE A 77 0.21 39.07 7.86
N HIS A 78 -0.22 40.29 8.22
CA HIS A 78 -0.09 40.81 9.58
C HIS A 78 -1.18 40.23 10.49
N SER A 79 -0.75 39.65 11.62
CA SER A 79 -1.56 38.88 12.57
C SER A 79 -2.47 39.74 13.47
N ASN A 80 -3.43 40.46 12.90
CA ASN A 80 -4.34 41.33 13.67
C ASN A 80 -5.81 40.88 13.66
N GLU A 81 -6.10 39.60 13.45
CA GLU A 81 -7.40 39.03 13.83
C GLU A 81 -7.23 37.88 14.82
N ILE A 82 -7.49 38.24 16.09
CA ILE A 82 -7.67 37.36 17.22
C ILE A 82 -8.93 36.51 16.95
N GLY A 83 -8.75 35.24 16.54
CA GLY A 83 -9.89 34.33 16.35
C GLY A 83 -9.58 32.96 15.77
N ASP A 84 -8.56 32.83 14.91
CA ASP A 84 -8.30 31.56 14.24
C ASP A 84 -7.36 30.66 15.04
N HIS A 85 -7.79 29.42 15.28
CA HIS A 85 -6.96 28.40 15.91
C HIS A 85 -5.66 28.21 15.11
N VAL A 86 -4.54 28.67 15.68
CA VAL A 86 -3.21 28.47 15.09
C VAL A 86 -2.65 27.14 15.58
N PHE A 87 -2.15 26.33 14.65
CA PHE A 87 -1.30 25.20 14.96
C PHE A 87 0.15 25.68 15.03
N THR A 88 0.80 25.46 16.17
CA THR A 88 2.21 25.79 16.36
C THR A 88 3.01 24.51 16.46
N VAL A 89 4.08 24.43 15.67
CA VAL A 89 5.01 23.31 15.65
C VAL A 89 6.16 23.62 16.60
N PHE A 90 6.45 22.68 17.50
CA PHE A 90 7.51 22.81 18.48
C PHE A 90 8.53 21.68 18.36
N LYS A 91 9.80 21.98 18.62
CA LYS A 91 10.85 21.00 18.91
C LYS A 91 11.65 21.47 20.12
N ASN A 92 11.70 20.67 21.17
CA ASN A 92 12.36 21.02 22.44
C ASN A 92 11.99 22.45 22.90
N ASP A 93 10.68 22.73 22.96
CA ASP A 93 10.09 24.03 23.33
C ASP A 93 10.40 25.22 22.40
N SER A 94 11.18 25.01 21.34
CA SER A 94 11.41 26.02 20.30
C SER A 94 10.33 25.93 19.22
N VAL A 95 9.76 27.08 18.84
CA VAL A 95 8.81 27.16 17.72
C VAL A 95 9.55 26.97 16.40
N LEU A 96 9.10 26.00 15.60
CA LEU A 96 9.59 25.77 14.24
C LEU A 96 8.72 26.45 13.18
N GLY A 97 7.43 26.64 13.47
CA GLY A 97 6.49 27.26 12.54
C GLY A 97 5.08 27.35 13.10
N THR A 98 4.26 28.18 12.48
CA THR A 98 2.84 28.39 12.81
C THR A 98 1.99 28.26 11.56
N PHE A 99 0.81 27.65 11.68
CA PHE A 99 -0.09 27.31 10.58
C PHE A 99 -1.53 27.63 10.97
N THR A 100 -2.36 28.02 10.00
CA THR A 100 -3.80 28.24 10.23
C THR A 100 -4.54 26.92 10.45
N LYS A 101 -5.77 26.97 10.99
CA LYS A 101 -6.62 25.79 11.28
C LYS A 101 -6.85 24.88 10.06
N ASN A 102 -6.80 25.42 8.85
CA ASN A 102 -6.99 24.63 7.63
C ASN A 102 -5.71 23.92 7.16
N ASN A 103 -4.56 24.22 7.77
CA ASN A 103 -3.24 23.72 7.39
C ASN A 103 -2.67 22.69 8.38
N LEU A 104 -3.54 21.94 9.07
CA LEU A 104 -3.16 20.91 10.05
C LEU A 104 -2.11 19.93 9.51
N LEU A 105 -2.32 19.40 8.30
CA LEU A 105 -1.43 18.39 7.73
C LEU A 105 -0.03 18.94 7.42
N ASN A 106 0.07 20.22 7.05
CA ASN A 106 1.36 20.89 6.83
C ASN A 106 2.10 21.09 8.16
N ALA A 107 1.39 21.45 9.23
CA ALA A 107 1.96 21.52 10.57
C ALA A 107 2.48 20.15 11.04
N ILE A 108 1.70 19.09 10.82
CA ILE A 108 2.10 17.71 11.15
C ILE A 108 3.32 17.28 10.33
N SER A 109 3.34 17.57 9.03
CA SER A 109 4.48 17.24 8.16
C SER A 109 5.77 17.91 8.64
N LEU A 110 5.73 19.20 8.97
CA LEU A 110 6.88 19.92 9.53
C LEU A 110 7.31 19.32 10.87
N ALA A 111 6.35 18.99 11.74
CA ALA A 111 6.64 18.37 13.03
C ALA A 111 7.31 17.00 12.84
N ALA A 112 6.76 16.13 12.00
CA ALA A 112 7.29 14.79 11.75
C ALA A 112 8.72 14.84 11.21
N GLN A 113 9.00 15.67 10.21
CA GLN A 113 10.35 15.81 9.64
C GLN A 113 11.40 16.30 10.63
N ASN A 114 10.98 17.01 11.68
CA ASN A 114 11.88 17.61 12.64
C ASN A 114 11.90 16.90 14.01
N GLY A 115 11.12 15.82 14.19
CA GLY A 115 10.94 15.19 15.49
C GLY A 115 10.26 16.10 16.51
N GLY A 116 9.32 16.92 16.03
CA GLY A 116 8.57 17.89 16.82
C GLY A 116 7.16 17.43 17.19
N VAL A 117 6.38 18.35 17.75
CA VAL A 117 4.96 18.17 18.09
C VAL A 117 4.14 19.34 17.56
N VAL A 118 2.85 19.11 17.33
CA VAL A 118 1.90 20.18 16.97
C VAL A 118 1.02 20.48 18.17
N LYS A 119 0.84 21.76 18.50
CA LYS A 119 -0.11 22.23 19.52
C LYS A 119 -1.04 23.29 18.97
N SER A 120 -2.24 23.40 19.54
CA SER A 120 -3.15 24.53 19.33
C SER A 120 -3.72 24.97 20.68
N ASN A 121 -3.53 26.25 21.03
CA ASN A 121 -3.90 26.78 22.34
C ASN A 121 -3.38 25.89 23.50
N ASP A 122 -2.09 25.55 23.47
CA ASP A 122 -1.38 24.64 24.38
C ASP A 122 -1.84 23.17 24.40
N ASN A 123 -2.94 22.82 23.73
CA ASN A 123 -3.39 21.44 23.61
C ASN A 123 -2.57 20.69 22.57
N LEU A 124 -2.20 19.45 22.89
CA LEU A 124 -1.51 18.56 21.96
C LEU A 124 -2.43 18.19 20.79
N VAL A 125 -1.97 18.47 19.58
CA VAL A 125 -2.69 18.17 18.33
C VAL A 125 -2.08 16.97 17.61
N TRP A 126 -0.76 16.79 17.70
CA TRP A 126 -0.05 15.66 17.13
C TRP A 126 1.31 15.46 17.80
N ASN A 127 1.74 14.19 17.94
CA ASN A 127 3.11 13.79 18.27
C ASN A 127 3.47 12.46 17.59
N ASN A 128 4.74 12.07 17.68
CA ASN A 128 5.27 10.83 17.13
C ASN A 128 5.08 9.60 18.03
N GLU A 129 4.25 9.68 19.07
CA GLU A 129 4.04 8.56 20.01
C GLU A 129 2.70 7.85 19.80
N ASN A 130 1.70 8.58 19.29
CA ASN A 130 0.32 8.11 19.18
C ASN A 130 -0.18 8.18 17.73
N TYR A 131 -1.20 7.37 17.43
CA TYR A 131 -1.98 7.50 16.20
C TYR A 131 -3.14 8.44 16.46
N PHE A 132 -3.16 9.60 15.81
CA PHE A 132 -4.20 10.60 16.05
C PHE A 132 -5.40 10.36 15.14
N ILE A 133 -6.60 10.45 15.73
CA ILE A 133 -7.87 10.37 15.03
C ILE A 133 -8.44 11.79 15.01
N TYR A 134 -8.69 12.29 13.82
CA TYR A 134 -9.32 13.59 13.61
C TYR A 134 -10.74 13.41 13.07
N SER A 135 -11.62 14.36 13.36
CA SER A 135 -12.91 14.53 12.69
C SER A 135 -13.10 16.02 12.42
N ASN A 136 -13.44 16.39 11.18
CA ASN A 136 -13.60 17.79 10.77
C ASN A 136 -12.40 18.68 11.14
N ASN A 137 -11.18 18.17 10.92
CA ASN A 137 -9.90 18.84 11.24
C ASN A 137 -9.64 19.13 12.74
N GLU A 138 -10.39 18.50 13.64
CA GLU A 138 -10.17 18.58 15.08
C GLU A 138 -9.77 17.22 15.65
N VAL A 139 -8.93 17.23 16.68
CA VAL A 139 -8.55 15.98 17.37
C VAL A 139 -9.79 15.41 18.04
N HIS A 140 -10.16 14.18 17.65
CA HIS A 140 -11.26 13.45 18.27
C HIS A 140 -10.74 12.55 19.39
N SER A 141 -9.71 11.74 19.10
CA SER A 141 -9.09 10.83 20.07
C SER A 141 -7.74 10.32 19.55
N THR A 142 -7.07 9.48 20.33
CA THR A 142 -5.80 8.83 19.93
C THR A 142 -5.88 7.32 20.14
N GLY A 143 -5.16 6.55 19.33
CA GLY A 143 -4.92 5.12 19.54
C GLY A 143 -3.44 4.84 19.83
N LYS A 144 -3.17 3.75 20.57
CA LYS A 144 -1.81 3.25 20.80
C LYS A 144 -1.29 2.37 19.66
N SER A 145 -2.22 1.76 18.93
CA SER A 145 -1.98 0.97 17.72
C SER A 145 -2.72 1.54 16.50
N ILE A 146 -2.23 1.23 15.30
CA ILE A 146 -2.86 1.42 14.00
C ILE A 146 -4.25 0.80 14.04
N ARG A 147 -4.33 -0.45 14.51
CA ARG A 147 -5.58 -1.19 14.60
C ARG A 147 -6.62 -0.48 15.45
N GLU A 148 -6.25 -0.11 16.68
CA GLU A 148 -7.14 0.62 17.58
C GLU A 148 -7.60 1.93 16.95
N ALA A 149 -6.65 2.70 16.39
CA ALA A 149 -6.95 4.00 15.82
C ALA A 149 -7.92 3.92 14.63
N VAL A 150 -7.65 3.01 13.68
CA VAL A 150 -8.49 2.83 12.49
C VAL A 150 -9.85 2.22 12.83
N LYS A 151 -9.90 1.27 13.77
CA LYS A 151 -11.17 0.71 14.25
C LYS A 151 -12.05 1.78 14.89
N ASN A 152 -11.47 2.65 15.72
CA ASN A 152 -12.20 3.75 16.35
C ASN A 152 -12.65 4.79 15.31
N ALA A 153 -11.80 5.11 14.33
CA ALA A 153 -12.11 6.05 13.27
C ALA A 153 -13.25 5.59 12.36
N TYR A 154 -13.44 4.28 12.17
CA TYR A 154 -14.40 3.72 11.22
C TYR A 154 -15.84 4.21 11.43
N ASN A 155 -16.28 4.34 12.68
CA ASN A 155 -17.65 4.75 13.03
C ASN A 155 -17.81 6.27 13.17
N ILE A 156 -16.73 7.05 13.04
CA ILE A 156 -16.74 8.51 13.17
C ILE A 156 -16.94 9.12 11.77
N ASN A 157 -17.75 10.18 11.64
CA ASN A 157 -17.93 10.86 10.36
C ASN A 157 -16.73 11.76 10.06
N ASN A 158 -16.39 11.89 8.76
CA ASN A 158 -15.27 12.73 8.30
C ASN A 158 -13.94 12.43 9.03
N SER A 159 -13.71 11.15 9.34
CA SER A 159 -12.58 10.75 10.16
C SER A 159 -11.31 10.52 9.34
N ILE A 160 -10.19 10.93 9.93
CA ILE A 160 -8.83 10.73 9.39
C ILE A 160 -7.97 10.14 10.51
N VAL A 161 -7.14 9.16 10.18
CA VAL A 161 -6.08 8.67 11.09
C VAL A 161 -4.72 9.06 10.53
N VAL A 162 -3.93 9.71 11.37
CA VAL A 162 -2.56 10.10 11.07
C VAL A 162 -1.58 9.29 11.94
N SER A 163 -0.53 8.77 11.30
CA SER A 163 0.48 7.95 11.93
C SER A 163 1.46 8.76 12.78
N LYS A 164 2.29 8.02 13.53
CA LYS A 164 3.44 8.54 14.29
C LYS A 164 4.49 9.24 13.42
N ASN A 165 4.45 8.99 12.10
CA ASN A 165 5.36 9.60 11.13
C ASN A 165 4.69 10.74 10.36
N GLY A 166 3.48 11.14 10.76
CA GLY A 166 2.75 12.27 10.17
C GLY A 166 1.96 11.94 8.91
N ASN A 167 1.84 10.67 8.53
CA ASN A 167 1.16 10.26 7.30
C ASN A 167 -0.29 9.88 7.55
N ILE A 168 -1.16 10.18 6.59
CA ILE A 168 -2.53 9.67 6.59
C ILE A 168 -2.50 8.17 6.29
N ILE A 169 -2.99 7.37 7.23
CA ILE A 169 -3.12 5.91 7.10
C ILE A 169 -4.57 5.44 6.95
N TYR A 170 -5.53 6.32 7.23
CA TYR A 170 -6.95 6.10 6.96
C TYR A 170 -7.65 7.44 6.73
N ASN A 171 -8.55 7.49 5.76
CA ASN A 171 -9.42 8.64 5.51
C ASN A 171 -10.78 8.12 5.03
N LYS A 172 -11.81 8.33 5.85
CA LYS A 172 -13.16 7.84 5.57
C LYS A 172 -13.79 8.50 4.34
N ASN A 173 -13.59 9.80 4.16
CA ASN A 173 -14.20 10.57 3.08
C ASN A 173 -13.62 10.23 1.72
N LEU A 174 -12.32 9.93 1.68
CA LEU A 174 -11.63 9.50 0.48
C LEU A 174 -11.73 7.99 0.23
N ASN A 175 -12.44 7.26 1.10
CA ASN A 175 -12.48 5.80 1.09
C ASN A 175 -11.07 5.19 0.98
N TYR A 176 -10.14 5.72 1.78
CA TYR A 176 -8.72 5.44 1.67
C TYR A 176 -8.20 4.79 2.96
N ARG A 177 -7.36 3.77 2.79
CA ARG A 177 -6.62 3.11 3.86
C ARG A 177 -5.27 2.69 3.30
N LYS A 178 -4.19 3.05 3.99
CA LYS A 178 -2.82 2.71 3.58
C LYS A 178 -2.54 1.23 3.88
N ILE A 179 -1.86 0.55 2.97
CA ILE A 179 -1.32 -0.79 3.24
C ILE A 179 -0.11 -0.63 4.16
N ILE A 180 -0.13 -1.29 5.31
CA ILE A 180 0.96 -1.28 6.29
C ILE A 180 1.48 -2.70 6.47
N GLY A 181 2.80 -2.85 6.36
CA GLY A 181 3.49 -4.12 6.55
C GLY A 181 4.50 -4.06 7.68
N VAL A 182 4.87 -5.23 8.19
CA VAL A 182 5.97 -5.43 9.13
C VAL A 182 6.97 -6.39 8.50
N THR A 183 8.25 -6.03 8.49
CA THR A 183 9.30 -6.93 7.98
C THR A 183 9.34 -8.24 8.77
N ARG A 184 9.50 -9.35 8.06
CA ARG A 184 9.55 -10.72 8.65
C ARG A 184 10.94 -11.13 9.14
N THR A 185 11.93 -10.43 8.61
CA THR A 185 13.37 -10.58 8.84
C THR A 185 14.03 -9.27 8.40
N SER A 186 15.33 -9.13 8.65
CA SER A 186 16.09 -8.04 8.03
C SER A 186 16.10 -8.20 6.51
N VAL A 187 15.77 -7.14 5.79
CA VAL A 187 15.57 -7.18 4.32
C VAL A 187 16.22 -5.98 3.66
N ASN A 188 16.91 -6.20 2.55
CA ASN A 188 17.54 -5.13 1.80
C ASN A 188 16.50 -4.28 1.06
N LEU A 189 16.60 -2.96 1.22
CA LEU A 189 15.83 -1.99 0.45
C LEU A 189 16.51 -1.78 -0.91
N ARG A 190 15.77 -2.08 -1.98
CA ARG A 190 16.27 -2.08 -3.36
C ARG A 190 15.91 -0.79 -4.08
N SER A 191 16.77 -0.33 -4.98
CA SER A 191 16.47 0.81 -5.85
C SER A 191 15.41 0.50 -6.92
N GLU A 192 15.28 -0.77 -7.32
CA GLU A 192 14.40 -1.23 -8.40
C GLU A 192 13.69 -2.55 -8.00
N PRO A 193 12.52 -2.88 -8.62
CA PRO A 193 11.74 -4.08 -8.31
C PRO A 193 12.32 -5.36 -8.95
N ARG A 194 13.58 -5.68 -8.64
CA ARG A 194 14.27 -6.90 -9.09
C ARG A 194 15.34 -7.33 -8.09
N MET A 195 15.63 -8.63 -8.05
CA MET A 195 16.49 -9.20 -7.00
C MET A 195 17.95 -8.76 -7.06
N ASP A 196 18.45 -8.41 -8.25
CA ASP A 196 19.83 -7.97 -8.52
C ASP A 196 20.01 -6.44 -8.48
N ALA A 197 18.96 -5.69 -8.15
CA ALA A 197 19.04 -4.24 -7.99
C ALA A 197 19.96 -3.84 -6.83
N ARG A 198 20.52 -2.63 -6.93
CA ARG A 198 21.38 -2.02 -5.90
C ARG A 198 20.64 -1.95 -4.56
N THR A 199 21.36 -2.23 -3.48
CA THR A 199 20.86 -2.18 -2.11
C THR A 199 21.83 -1.42 -1.23
N ASP A 200 21.48 -0.18 -0.89
CA ASP A 200 22.34 0.67 -0.05
C ASP A 200 21.92 0.63 1.42
N LEU A 201 20.71 0.11 1.70
CA LEU A 201 20.10 0.11 3.03
C LEU A 201 19.49 -1.25 3.32
N MET A 202 19.57 -1.68 4.58
CA MET A 202 18.88 -2.85 5.10
C MET A 202 17.86 -2.40 6.13
N ILE A 203 16.60 -2.82 5.95
CA ILE A 203 15.53 -2.61 6.91
C ILE A 203 15.63 -3.72 7.97
N PRO A 204 15.68 -3.41 9.28
CA PRO A 204 15.71 -4.42 10.32
C PRO A 204 14.47 -5.32 10.36
N ASP A 205 14.57 -6.48 11.01
CA ASP A 205 13.42 -7.33 11.32
C ASP A 205 12.41 -6.62 12.24
N GLY A 206 11.12 -6.95 12.08
CA GLY A 206 10.04 -6.42 12.91
C GLY A 206 9.72 -4.95 12.66
N THR A 207 10.21 -4.36 11.57
CA THR A 207 10.08 -2.93 11.27
C THR A 207 8.79 -2.64 10.50
N LEU A 208 8.05 -1.62 10.93
CA LEU A 208 6.89 -1.09 10.20
C LEU A 208 7.32 -0.38 8.91
N VAL A 209 6.60 -0.65 7.83
CA VAL A 209 6.76 0.04 6.55
C VAL A 209 5.40 0.37 5.95
N GLU A 210 5.33 1.48 5.23
CA GLU A 210 4.16 1.85 4.44
C GLU A 210 4.33 1.33 3.01
N VAL A 211 3.36 0.57 2.50
CA VAL A 211 3.37 0.06 1.12
C VAL A 211 2.63 1.05 0.23
N ASN A 212 3.35 1.60 -0.76
CA ASN A 212 2.84 2.60 -1.69
C ASN A 212 2.30 2.00 -2.98
N SER A 213 2.91 0.90 -3.45
CA SER A 213 2.48 0.17 -4.65
C SER A 213 3.14 -1.21 -4.67
N ILE A 214 2.67 -2.07 -5.55
CA ILE A 214 3.26 -3.38 -5.80
C ILE A 214 3.58 -3.45 -7.28
N VAL A 215 4.79 -3.86 -7.61
CA VAL A 215 5.28 -3.93 -8.98
C VAL A 215 6.03 -5.23 -9.15
N ARG A 216 5.54 -6.11 -10.03
CA ARG A 216 6.15 -7.42 -10.31
C ARG A 216 6.44 -8.24 -9.05
N GLY A 217 5.51 -8.22 -8.09
CA GLY A 217 5.64 -8.93 -6.81
C GLY A 217 6.53 -8.25 -5.75
N PHE A 218 7.13 -7.10 -6.07
CA PHE A 218 7.89 -6.28 -5.12
C PHE A 218 6.99 -5.20 -4.50
N TYR A 219 7.08 -5.05 -3.18
CA TYR A 219 6.47 -3.95 -2.45
C TYR A 219 7.33 -2.70 -2.58
N LYS A 220 6.80 -1.62 -3.18
CA LYS A 220 7.41 -0.29 -3.08
C LYS A 220 7.03 0.29 -1.72
N VAL A 221 8.02 0.49 -0.85
CA VAL A 221 7.81 0.87 0.54
C VAL A 221 8.43 2.21 0.89
N SER A 222 7.84 2.89 1.88
CA SER A 222 8.47 3.95 2.66
C SER A 222 8.85 3.38 4.04
N TYR A 223 10.13 3.41 4.35
CA TYR A 223 10.72 3.01 5.62
C TYR A 223 11.20 4.26 6.37
N TYR A 224 10.87 4.38 7.65
CA TYR A 224 11.31 5.48 8.51
C TYR A 224 12.36 4.94 9.49
N ASP A 225 13.57 5.49 9.45
CA ASP A 225 14.64 5.07 10.35
C ASP A 225 14.46 5.63 11.78
N SER A 226 15.41 5.34 12.68
CA SER A 226 15.37 5.80 14.07
C SER A 226 15.42 7.32 14.24
N GLU A 227 15.88 8.04 13.22
CA GLU A 227 15.92 9.50 13.17
C GLU A 227 14.70 10.08 12.43
N ASN A 228 13.76 9.22 12.04
CA ASN A 228 12.57 9.53 11.24
C ASN A 228 12.88 10.01 9.81
N ASN A 229 14.07 9.72 9.28
CA ASN A 229 14.33 9.95 7.86
C ASN A 229 13.59 8.90 7.04
N VAL A 230 12.97 9.33 5.94
CA VAL A 230 12.24 8.45 5.04
C VAL A 230 13.15 7.89 3.95
N HIS A 231 13.15 6.57 3.82
CA HIS A 231 13.85 5.81 2.79
C HIS A 231 12.83 5.10 1.92
N ASN A 232 12.86 5.39 0.61
CA ASN A 232 11.95 4.79 -0.35
C ASN A 232 12.67 3.76 -1.21
N GLY A 233 12.02 2.64 -1.49
CA GLY A 233 12.58 1.61 -2.36
C GLY A 233 11.67 0.40 -2.47
N TYR A 234 12.23 -0.72 -2.90
CA TYR A 234 11.50 -1.96 -3.14
C TYR A 234 12.00 -3.07 -2.23
N ILE A 235 11.10 -3.90 -1.73
CA ILE A 235 11.44 -5.15 -1.07
C ILE A 235 10.65 -6.29 -1.70
N PRO A 236 11.20 -7.51 -1.76
CA PRO A 236 10.46 -8.68 -2.19
C PRO A 236 9.31 -8.99 -1.20
N SER A 237 8.51 -10.01 -1.48
CA SER A 237 7.28 -10.37 -0.76
C SER A 237 7.49 -10.93 0.67
N TYR A 238 8.19 -10.17 1.51
CA TYR A 238 8.69 -10.49 2.86
C TYR A 238 8.08 -9.59 3.94
N LEU A 239 6.83 -9.17 3.71
CA LEU A 239 6.06 -8.39 4.67
C LEU A 239 4.94 -9.24 5.28
N ASP A 240 4.72 -9.02 6.57
CA ASP A 240 3.47 -9.33 7.23
C ASP A 240 2.56 -8.11 7.08
N ILE A 241 1.58 -8.19 6.19
CA ILE A 241 0.58 -7.14 6.02
C ILE A 241 -0.36 -7.15 7.23
N ILE A 242 -0.29 -6.10 8.05
CA ILE A 242 -1.11 -5.94 9.27
C ILE A 242 -2.30 -5.01 9.06
N GLN A 243 -2.27 -4.21 8.00
CA GLN A 243 -3.40 -3.44 7.53
C GLN A 243 -3.37 -3.47 6.01
N ASP A 244 -4.45 -3.92 5.39
CA ASP A 244 -4.64 -3.87 3.94
C ASP A 244 -5.33 -2.56 3.52
N ASP A 245 -5.44 -2.29 2.22
CA ASP A 245 -6.22 -1.17 1.71
C ASP A 245 -7.73 -1.46 1.76
N ILE A 246 -8.57 -0.47 1.41
CA ILE A 246 -10.03 -0.65 1.45
C ILE A 246 -10.51 -1.73 0.46
N SER A 247 -9.79 -1.95 -0.64
CA SER A 247 -10.16 -2.97 -1.63
C SER A 247 -9.72 -4.39 -1.26
N ASN A 248 -8.97 -4.55 -0.17
CA ASN A 248 -8.31 -5.79 0.22
C ASN A 248 -7.46 -6.38 -0.91
N SER A 249 -6.60 -5.55 -1.48
CA SER A 249 -5.69 -5.88 -2.58
C SER A 249 -4.66 -6.95 -2.19
N GLN A 250 -4.34 -7.08 -0.89
CA GLN A 250 -3.42 -8.09 -0.38
C GLN A 250 -4.12 -9.36 0.09
N LEU A 251 -5.44 -9.45 0.02
CA LEU A 251 -6.15 -10.68 0.40
C LEU A 251 -5.68 -11.87 -0.45
N GLY A 252 -5.22 -12.93 0.22
CA GLY A 252 -4.74 -14.17 -0.39
C GLY A 252 -3.22 -14.27 -0.56
N TYR A 253 -2.45 -13.23 -0.21
CA TYR A 253 -1.00 -13.19 -0.44
C TYR A 253 -0.21 -14.28 0.31
N ILE A 254 -0.73 -14.74 1.46
CA ILE A 254 -0.05 -15.75 2.28
C ILE A 254 -0.07 -17.11 1.56
N SER A 255 -1.25 -17.55 1.12
CA SER A 255 -1.35 -18.81 0.37
C SER A 255 -0.74 -18.70 -1.03
N ALA A 256 -0.78 -17.53 -1.66
CA ALA A 256 -0.09 -17.26 -2.92
C ALA A 256 1.42 -17.57 -2.81
N ARG A 257 2.07 -17.14 -1.71
CA ARG A 257 3.49 -17.42 -1.50
C ARG A 257 3.75 -18.91 -1.29
N GLU A 258 2.92 -19.59 -0.51
CA GLU A 258 3.09 -21.04 -0.24
C GLU A 258 2.82 -21.92 -1.47
N GLU A 259 1.99 -21.47 -2.40
CA GLU A 259 1.57 -22.27 -3.57
C GLU A 259 2.44 -22.05 -4.82
N SER A 260 2.95 -20.83 -5.02
CA SER A 260 3.67 -20.45 -6.24
C SER A 260 4.74 -19.39 -6.02
N ASN A 261 5.05 -19.03 -4.77
CA ASN A 261 5.85 -17.85 -4.46
C ASN A 261 5.26 -16.53 -5.04
N GLY A 262 3.94 -16.48 -5.24
CA GLY A 262 3.24 -15.33 -5.83
C GLY A 262 3.43 -15.17 -7.34
N ASP A 263 3.95 -16.17 -8.03
CA ASP A 263 4.24 -16.11 -9.46
C ASP A 263 2.98 -16.40 -10.31
N PRO A 264 2.45 -15.41 -11.05
CA PRO A 264 1.30 -15.64 -11.94
C PRO A 264 1.61 -16.54 -13.14
N GLY A 265 2.89 -16.74 -13.46
CA GLY A 265 3.38 -17.63 -14.52
C GLY A 265 3.68 -19.06 -14.07
N ALA A 266 3.53 -19.37 -12.78
CA ALA A 266 3.89 -20.68 -12.24
C ALA A 266 3.13 -21.82 -12.94
N VAL A 267 3.85 -22.88 -13.33
CA VAL A 267 3.27 -24.09 -13.92
C VAL A 267 3.78 -25.33 -13.19
N GLY A 268 2.87 -26.04 -12.54
CA GLY A 268 3.12 -27.33 -11.91
C GLY A 268 2.81 -28.47 -12.87
N LEU A 269 3.84 -29.24 -13.25
CA LEU A 269 3.70 -30.44 -14.07
C LEU A 269 4.01 -31.68 -13.22
N ASN A 270 3.05 -32.14 -12.42
CA ASN A 270 3.20 -33.38 -11.68
C ASN A 270 2.38 -34.49 -12.37
N PRO A 271 3.03 -35.48 -13.02
CA PRO A 271 2.33 -36.59 -13.69
C PRO A 271 1.45 -37.42 -12.76
N ASN A 272 1.76 -37.42 -11.45
CA ASN A 272 1.03 -38.17 -10.43
C ASN A 272 -0.10 -37.35 -9.79
N ASP A 273 -0.25 -36.08 -10.15
CA ASP A 273 -1.37 -35.26 -9.67
C ASP A 273 -2.64 -35.61 -10.46
N LYS A 274 -3.69 -35.97 -9.71
CA LYS A 274 -5.00 -36.27 -10.28
C LYS A 274 -5.64 -35.03 -10.93
N GLY A 275 -5.22 -33.83 -10.52
CA GLY A 275 -5.63 -32.54 -11.08
C GLY A 275 -4.98 -32.16 -12.41
N GLY A 276 -4.01 -32.93 -12.92
CA GLY A 276 -3.29 -32.59 -14.15
C GLY A 276 -2.29 -31.44 -13.92
N ALA A 277 -1.98 -30.69 -14.98
CA ALA A 277 -1.15 -29.49 -14.87
C ALA A 277 -1.86 -28.41 -14.06
N SER A 278 -1.08 -27.68 -13.26
CA SER A 278 -1.56 -26.59 -12.38
C SER A 278 -0.95 -25.26 -12.81
N PHE A 279 -1.74 -24.18 -12.83
CA PHE A 279 -1.36 -22.90 -13.43
C PHE A 279 -1.57 -21.71 -12.48
N GLY A 280 -0.60 -20.80 -12.45
CA GLY A 280 -0.68 -19.50 -11.81
C GLY A 280 -0.54 -19.50 -10.29
N VAL A 281 -0.89 -18.36 -9.70
CA VAL A 281 -0.60 -17.99 -8.31
C VAL A 281 -1.18 -19.00 -7.31
N TRP A 282 -2.43 -19.41 -7.54
CA TRP A 282 -3.15 -20.38 -6.69
C TRP A 282 -3.34 -21.74 -7.39
N GLN A 283 -2.44 -22.07 -8.33
CA GLN A 283 -2.31 -23.40 -8.94
C GLN A 283 -3.64 -24.00 -9.44
N LEU A 284 -4.31 -23.27 -10.35
CA LEU A 284 -5.55 -23.68 -11.01
C LEU A 284 -5.35 -25.00 -11.76
N SER A 285 -6.24 -25.98 -11.53
CA SER A 285 -6.12 -27.33 -12.07
C SER A 285 -6.78 -27.45 -13.45
N SER A 286 -6.02 -27.98 -14.41
CA SER A 286 -6.48 -28.29 -15.76
C SER A 286 -7.55 -29.38 -15.80
N LYS A 287 -7.39 -30.50 -15.07
CA LYS A 287 -8.37 -31.60 -15.09
C LYS A 287 -9.61 -31.34 -14.23
N MET A 288 -9.49 -30.53 -13.18
CA MET A 288 -10.63 -30.14 -12.35
C MET A 288 -11.43 -28.96 -12.95
N GLY A 289 -10.97 -28.40 -14.08
CA GLY A 289 -11.68 -27.39 -14.86
C GLY A 289 -11.49 -25.94 -14.39
N SER A 290 -10.73 -25.68 -13.32
CA SER A 290 -10.62 -24.31 -12.81
C SER A 290 -9.81 -23.37 -13.71
N VAL A 291 -8.92 -23.91 -14.57
CA VAL A 291 -8.29 -23.11 -15.63
C VAL A 291 -9.32 -22.69 -16.69
N ASP A 292 -10.26 -23.56 -17.04
CA ASP A 292 -11.33 -23.22 -17.98
C ASP A 292 -12.28 -22.16 -17.43
N GLU A 293 -12.70 -22.32 -16.17
CA GLU A 293 -13.49 -21.30 -15.47
C GLU A 293 -12.77 -19.96 -15.40
N PHE A 294 -11.44 -19.96 -15.24
CA PHE A 294 -10.64 -18.75 -15.27
C PHE A 294 -10.62 -18.10 -16.66
N LEU A 295 -10.44 -18.88 -17.74
CA LEU A 295 -10.52 -18.37 -19.11
C LEU A 295 -11.90 -17.73 -19.39
N ASP A 296 -12.97 -18.39 -18.96
CA ASP A 296 -14.33 -17.84 -19.09
C ASP A 296 -14.53 -16.57 -18.27
N PHE A 297 -13.94 -16.49 -17.07
CA PHE A 297 -13.97 -15.29 -16.24
C PHE A 297 -13.28 -14.10 -16.90
N ILE A 298 -12.09 -14.30 -17.47
CA ILE A 298 -11.31 -13.20 -18.06
C ILE A 298 -11.83 -12.75 -19.42
N LYS A 299 -12.67 -13.55 -20.10
CA LYS A 299 -13.27 -13.24 -21.41
C LYS A 299 -13.82 -11.82 -21.51
N ASN A 300 -14.49 -11.34 -20.47
CA ASN A 300 -15.11 -10.01 -20.41
C ASN A 300 -14.35 -9.02 -19.50
N LYS A 301 -13.15 -9.38 -19.04
CA LYS A 301 -12.31 -8.55 -18.16
C LYS A 301 -11.03 -8.09 -18.84
N ASN A 302 -10.44 -8.96 -19.66
CA ASN A 302 -9.27 -8.64 -20.46
C ASN A 302 -9.29 -9.52 -21.72
N SER A 303 -9.81 -8.95 -22.82
CA SER A 303 -9.98 -9.66 -24.08
C SER A 303 -8.64 -10.04 -24.74
N GLU A 304 -7.60 -9.25 -24.52
CA GLU A 304 -6.26 -9.49 -25.07
C GLU A 304 -5.65 -10.77 -24.49
N ILE A 305 -5.56 -10.87 -23.16
CA ILE A 305 -5.05 -12.07 -22.47
C ILE A 305 -5.94 -13.29 -22.78
N TYR A 306 -7.27 -13.10 -22.79
CA TYR A 306 -8.20 -14.17 -23.14
C TYR A 306 -7.93 -14.75 -24.53
N VAL A 307 -7.74 -13.90 -25.54
CA VAL A 307 -7.45 -14.34 -26.92
C VAL A 307 -6.12 -15.09 -26.98
N ILE A 308 -5.04 -14.54 -26.39
CA ILE A 308 -3.71 -15.19 -26.36
C ILE A 308 -3.82 -16.62 -25.81
N LEU A 309 -4.44 -16.79 -24.63
CA LEU A 309 -4.51 -18.09 -23.98
C LEU A 309 -5.46 -19.06 -24.69
N THR A 310 -6.60 -18.58 -25.21
CA THR A 310 -7.55 -19.47 -25.91
C THR A 310 -7.08 -19.88 -27.30
N GLU A 311 -6.31 -19.05 -28.01
CA GLU A 311 -5.65 -19.45 -29.25
C GLU A 311 -4.58 -20.51 -29.00
N ALA A 312 -3.77 -20.34 -27.96
CA ALA A 312 -2.81 -21.36 -27.54
C ALA A 312 -3.49 -22.69 -27.19
N LYS A 313 -4.60 -22.63 -26.43
CA LYS A 313 -5.41 -23.80 -26.09
C LYS A 313 -5.96 -24.50 -27.34
N LYS A 314 -6.39 -23.74 -28.36
CA LYS A 314 -6.88 -24.29 -29.64
C LYS A 314 -5.77 -25.01 -30.42
N GLN A 315 -4.55 -24.46 -30.43
CA GLN A 315 -3.38 -25.11 -31.04
C GLN A 315 -3.07 -26.45 -30.37
N ASP A 316 -3.29 -26.53 -29.06
CA ASP A 316 -3.21 -27.76 -28.26
C ASP A 316 -4.47 -28.65 -28.34
N LYS A 317 -5.28 -28.54 -29.41
CA LYS A 317 -6.50 -29.33 -29.62
C LYS A 317 -7.50 -29.22 -28.45
N ASN A 318 -7.63 -28.02 -27.89
CA ASN A 318 -8.43 -27.69 -26.70
C ASN A 318 -7.93 -28.36 -25.40
N THR A 319 -6.63 -28.62 -25.30
CA THR A 319 -5.95 -29.06 -24.08
C THR A 319 -4.96 -27.99 -23.59
N PHE A 320 -4.29 -28.25 -22.46
CA PHE A 320 -3.31 -27.33 -21.86
C PHE A 320 -1.89 -27.85 -22.10
N GLY A 321 -1.51 -27.93 -23.38
CA GLY A 321 -0.25 -28.50 -23.84
C GLY A 321 0.88 -27.47 -23.84
N GLU A 322 1.90 -27.74 -24.66
CA GLU A 322 3.13 -26.93 -24.72
C GLU A 322 2.85 -25.48 -25.15
N ASN A 323 1.99 -25.27 -26.15
CA ASN A 323 1.66 -23.92 -26.63
C ASN A 323 0.96 -23.10 -25.54
N PHE A 324 0.02 -23.73 -24.80
CA PHE A 324 -0.66 -23.07 -23.69
C PHE A 324 0.30 -22.72 -22.55
N ILE A 325 1.22 -23.62 -22.19
CA ILE A 325 2.22 -23.38 -21.14
C ILE A 325 3.15 -22.23 -21.53
N GLU A 326 3.60 -22.18 -22.78
CA GLU A 326 4.43 -21.10 -23.31
C GLU A 326 3.69 -19.76 -23.20
N LYS A 327 2.47 -19.68 -23.75
CA LYS A 327 1.68 -18.44 -23.72
C LYS A 327 1.24 -18.03 -22.32
N TRP A 328 1.02 -18.96 -21.39
CA TRP A 328 0.76 -18.64 -19.99
C TRP A 328 1.94 -17.89 -19.36
N LYS A 329 3.17 -18.36 -19.59
CA LYS A 329 4.39 -17.72 -19.09
C LYS A 329 4.65 -16.38 -19.78
N GLU A 330 4.45 -16.30 -21.09
CA GLU A 330 4.58 -15.05 -21.85
C GLU A 330 3.62 -13.98 -21.34
N VAL A 331 2.36 -14.34 -21.06
CA VAL A 331 1.39 -13.41 -20.47
C VAL A 331 1.86 -12.95 -19.08
N ALA A 332 2.36 -13.86 -18.25
CA ALA A 332 2.88 -13.51 -16.93
C ALA A 332 4.09 -12.56 -17.01
N ASP A 333 4.97 -12.73 -18.00
CA ASP A 333 6.12 -11.86 -18.18
C ASP A 333 5.73 -10.46 -18.67
N ASN A 334 4.85 -10.39 -19.67
CA ASN A 334 4.45 -9.15 -20.33
C ASN A 334 3.38 -8.35 -19.56
N TYR A 335 2.51 -9.04 -18.82
CA TYR A 335 1.35 -8.45 -18.14
C TYR A 335 1.31 -8.81 -16.64
N TYR A 336 2.47 -9.00 -15.99
CA TYR A 336 2.59 -9.53 -14.62
C TYR A 336 1.51 -9.05 -13.64
N ASP A 337 1.46 -7.75 -13.38
CA ASP A 337 0.56 -7.21 -12.35
C ASP A 337 -0.91 -7.35 -12.74
N THR A 338 -1.22 -7.17 -14.03
CA THR A 338 -2.58 -7.37 -14.57
C THR A 338 -2.99 -8.84 -14.47
N PHE A 339 -2.10 -9.76 -14.81
CA PHE A 339 -2.40 -11.18 -14.82
C PHE A 339 -2.53 -11.73 -13.40
N TYR A 340 -1.68 -11.28 -12.47
CA TYR A 340 -1.81 -11.54 -11.04
C TYR A 340 -3.18 -11.09 -10.51
N GLU A 341 -3.59 -9.85 -10.80
CA GLU A 341 -4.86 -9.31 -10.33
C GLU A 341 -6.08 -9.99 -10.96
N LEU A 342 -6.00 -10.44 -12.22
CA LEU A 342 -7.06 -11.25 -12.82
C LEU A 342 -7.21 -12.60 -12.10
N GLN A 343 -6.10 -13.27 -11.81
CA GLN A 343 -6.12 -14.54 -11.06
C GLN A 343 -6.65 -14.32 -9.64
N ARG A 344 -6.22 -13.26 -8.95
CA ARG A 344 -6.67 -12.93 -7.59
C ARG A 344 -8.17 -12.63 -7.57
N SER A 345 -8.64 -11.83 -8.53
CA SER A 345 -10.06 -11.49 -8.66
C SER A 345 -10.93 -12.72 -8.93
N PHE A 346 -10.44 -13.64 -9.75
CA PHE A 346 -11.10 -14.93 -10.00
C PHE A 346 -11.21 -15.74 -8.70
N ILE A 347 -10.10 -15.91 -7.98
CA ILE A 347 -10.09 -16.67 -6.73
C ILE A 347 -11.00 -16.02 -5.67
N LYS A 348 -10.92 -14.69 -5.52
CA LYS A 348 -11.77 -13.95 -4.58
C LYS A 348 -13.24 -14.24 -4.82
N ARG A 349 -13.68 -14.10 -6.07
CA ARG A 349 -15.08 -14.28 -6.46
C ARG A 349 -15.56 -15.71 -6.21
N ASN A 350 -14.80 -16.69 -6.70
CA ASN A 350 -15.26 -18.08 -6.72
C ASN A 350 -15.10 -18.80 -5.38
N TYR A 351 -14.19 -18.35 -4.52
CA TYR A 351 -13.89 -19.02 -3.25
C TYR A 351 -14.25 -18.15 -2.05
N PHE A 352 -13.60 -17.00 -1.88
CA PHE A 352 -13.79 -16.17 -0.68
C PHE A 352 -15.18 -15.54 -0.60
N ASP A 353 -15.63 -14.86 -1.66
CA ASP A 353 -16.95 -14.21 -1.69
C ASP A 353 -18.08 -15.26 -1.64
N SER A 354 -17.89 -16.38 -2.33
CA SER A 354 -18.80 -17.53 -2.28
C SER A 354 -18.89 -18.12 -0.87
N PHE A 355 -17.76 -18.21 -0.15
CA PHE A 355 -17.74 -18.60 1.26
C PHE A 355 -18.53 -17.60 2.10
N SER A 356 -18.30 -16.29 1.96
CA SER A 356 -19.04 -15.27 2.70
C SER A 356 -20.55 -15.34 2.47
N THR A 357 -20.99 -15.59 1.24
CA THR A 357 -22.42 -15.82 0.93
C THR A 357 -22.97 -17.06 1.64
N LEU A 358 -22.22 -18.17 1.61
CA LEU A 358 -22.66 -19.41 2.25
C LEU A 358 -22.66 -19.32 3.78
N VAL A 359 -21.68 -18.66 4.38
CA VAL A 359 -21.63 -18.37 5.83
C VAL A 359 -22.89 -17.64 6.29
N LYS A 360 -23.28 -16.57 5.58
CA LYS A 360 -24.51 -15.81 5.86
C LYS A 360 -25.74 -16.70 5.75
N LYS A 361 -25.85 -17.49 4.68
CA LYS A 361 -26.95 -18.45 4.49
C LYS A 361 -27.04 -19.50 5.60
N ASN A 362 -25.92 -19.82 6.25
CA ASN A 362 -25.85 -20.79 7.34
C ASN A 362 -25.90 -20.16 8.74
N ASN A 363 -26.15 -18.85 8.87
CA ASN A 363 -26.21 -18.12 10.13
C ASN A 363 -24.94 -18.28 11.00
N LEU A 364 -23.77 -18.41 10.37
CA LEU A 364 -22.49 -18.43 11.06
C LEU A 364 -21.99 -17.01 11.25
N ASN A 365 -21.77 -16.58 12.50
CA ASN A 365 -21.17 -15.29 12.78
C ASN A 365 -19.63 -15.41 12.80
N ILE A 366 -19.00 -14.84 11.77
CA ILE A 366 -17.54 -14.76 11.64
C ILE A 366 -17.07 -13.31 11.43
N ASP A 367 -17.95 -12.31 11.59
CA ASP A 367 -17.64 -10.94 11.18
C ASP A 367 -16.41 -10.40 11.92
N TYR A 368 -16.24 -10.77 13.20
CA TYR A 368 -15.07 -10.42 13.99
C TYR A 368 -13.75 -11.04 13.47
N LEU A 369 -13.80 -12.13 12.70
CA LEU A 369 -12.64 -12.70 12.00
C LEU A 369 -12.32 -11.92 10.72
N LEU A 370 -13.28 -11.22 10.14
CA LEU A 370 -13.05 -10.39 8.96
C LEU A 370 -12.44 -9.03 9.34
N ASP A 371 -12.45 -8.68 10.63
CA ASP A 371 -11.79 -7.48 11.16
C ASP A 371 -10.24 -7.59 11.17
N PHE A 372 -9.69 -8.75 10.86
CA PHE A 372 -8.24 -8.99 10.82
C PHE A 372 -7.82 -9.52 9.44
N ASN A 373 -6.73 -8.98 8.92
CA ASN A 373 -6.12 -9.42 7.67
C ASN A 373 -5.60 -10.86 7.78
N SER A 374 -5.06 -11.23 8.94
CA SER A 374 -4.61 -12.60 9.22
C SER A 374 -5.73 -13.63 9.04
N THR A 375 -6.84 -13.51 9.76
CA THR A 375 -7.94 -14.47 9.67
C THR A 375 -8.72 -14.38 8.36
N SER A 376 -8.73 -13.23 7.69
CA SER A 376 -9.24 -13.11 6.32
C SER A 376 -8.40 -13.94 5.32
N ASN A 377 -7.06 -13.92 5.45
CA ASN A 377 -6.18 -14.77 4.63
C ASN A 377 -6.33 -16.27 4.98
N MET A 378 -6.54 -16.61 6.26
CA MET A 378 -6.87 -17.99 6.66
C MET A 378 -8.17 -18.47 5.99
N ILE A 379 -9.21 -17.64 5.99
CA ILE A 379 -10.50 -17.95 5.36
C ILE A 379 -10.32 -18.12 3.84
N TRP A 380 -9.58 -17.23 3.19
CA TRP A 380 -9.22 -17.34 1.77
C TRP A 380 -8.60 -18.69 1.45
N SER A 381 -7.49 -19.02 2.12
CA SER A 381 -6.76 -20.26 1.90
C SER A 381 -7.58 -21.51 2.18
N THR A 382 -8.37 -21.49 3.25
CA THR A 382 -9.31 -22.57 3.58
C THR A 382 -10.34 -22.77 2.47
N SER A 383 -10.87 -21.66 1.93
CA SER A 383 -11.86 -21.68 0.84
C SER A 383 -11.26 -22.16 -0.48
N VAL A 384 -10.01 -21.80 -0.79
CA VAL A 384 -9.30 -22.31 -1.97
C VAL A 384 -9.05 -23.81 -1.85
N GLN A 385 -8.52 -24.27 -0.71
CA GLN A 385 -8.15 -25.68 -0.53
C GLN A 385 -9.36 -26.63 -0.48
N HIS A 386 -10.46 -26.20 0.14
CA HIS A 386 -11.62 -27.08 0.41
C HIS A 386 -12.88 -26.69 -0.38
N GLY A 387 -12.79 -25.66 -1.23
CA GLY A 387 -13.96 -25.01 -1.82
C GLY A 387 -14.76 -24.21 -0.78
N ALA A 388 -15.59 -23.27 -1.23
CA ALA A 388 -16.41 -22.43 -0.35
C ALA A 388 -17.31 -23.25 0.59
N SER A 389 -17.99 -24.28 0.07
CA SER A 389 -18.85 -25.16 0.87
C SER A 389 -18.08 -26.02 1.86
N GLY A 390 -16.91 -26.53 1.47
CA GLY A 390 -16.04 -27.30 2.36
C GLY A 390 -15.50 -26.44 3.50
N ALA A 391 -15.07 -25.22 3.21
CA ALA A 391 -14.68 -24.24 4.21
C ALA A 391 -15.83 -23.94 5.19
N VAL A 392 -17.06 -23.69 4.73
CA VAL A 392 -18.21 -23.53 5.63
C VAL A 392 -18.39 -24.75 6.55
N ASN A 393 -18.25 -25.96 6.01
CA ASN A 393 -18.36 -27.18 6.82
C ASN A 393 -17.25 -27.32 7.86
N ILE A 394 -16.05 -26.79 7.61
CA ILE A 394 -14.97 -26.68 8.60
C ILE A 394 -15.42 -25.73 9.71
N PHE A 395 -15.81 -24.50 9.37
CA PHE A 395 -16.19 -23.48 10.35
C PHE A 395 -17.39 -23.90 11.23
N LYS A 396 -18.34 -24.69 10.70
CA LYS A 396 -19.46 -25.25 11.49
C LYS A 396 -19.02 -26.15 12.64
N LYS A 397 -17.84 -26.76 12.58
CA LYS A 397 -17.33 -27.68 13.60
C LYS A 397 -16.53 -26.98 14.69
N ILE A 398 -16.27 -25.69 14.53
CA ILE A 398 -15.36 -24.94 15.39
C ILE A 398 -16.20 -24.11 16.37
N PRO A 399 -15.87 -24.11 17.67
CA PRO A 399 -16.53 -23.24 18.64
C PRO A 399 -16.08 -21.79 18.42
N LEU A 400 -16.85 -21.03 17.64
CA LEU A 400 -16.56 -19.65 17.26
C LEU A 400 -16.70 -18.63 18.42
N ALA A 401 -17.12 -19.07 19.61
CA ALA A 401 -17.16 -18.24 20.83
C ALA A 401 -15.89 -18.41 21.70
N THR A 402 -14.74 -18.70 21.07
CA THR A 402 -13.43 -18.81 21.73
C THR A 402 -12.50 -17.71 21.24
N ASN A 403 -11.29 -17.61 21.81
CA ASN A 403 -10.32 -16.60 21.34
C ASN A 403 -9.87 -16.93 19.90
N ILE A 404 -9.39 -15.92 19.19
CA ILE A 404 -9.03 -16.04 17.76
C ILE A 404 -7.86 -17.00 17.54
N GLU A 405 -6.90 -17.09 18.45
CA GLU A 405 -5.77 -18.02 18.33
C GLU A 405 -6.24 -19.48 18.35
N ASP A 406 -7.17 -19.82 19.24
CA ASP A 406 -7.79 -21.14 19.32
C ASP A 406 -8.61 -21.46 18.05
N ILE A 407 -9.32 -20.46 17.50
CA ILE A 407 -10.06 -20.61 16.25
C ILE A 407 -9.08 -20.90 15.11
N ILE A 408 -8.00 -20.14 14.99
CA ILE A 408 -6.96 -20.38 13.99
C ILE A 408 -6.43 -21.80 14.12
N ALA A 409 -6.01 -22.21 15.32
CA ALA A 409 -5.48 -23.55 15.55
C ALA A 409 -6.47 -24.66 15.11
N LYS A 410 -7.74 -24.53 15.49
CA LYS A 410 -8.81 -25.50 15.16
C LYS A 410 -9.18 -25.52 13.68
N VAL A 411 -9.14 -24.37 12.98
CA VAL A 411 -9.34 -24.33 11.52
C VAL A 411 -8.27 -25.18 10.84
N TYR A 412 -7.00 -24.98 11.19
CA TYR A 412 -5.91 -25.73 10.58
C TYR A 412 -5.90 -27.22 10.95
N GLU A 413 -6.28 -27.57 12.18
CA GLU A 413 -6.50 -28.96 12.59
C GLU A 413 -7.60 -29.62 11.75
N GLU A 414 -8.75 -28.98 11.59
CA GLU A 414 -9.86 -29.54 10.82
C GLU A 414 -9.56 -29.61 9.32
N ARG A 415 -8.82 -28.63 8.76
CA ARG A 415 -8.28 -28.70 7.39
C ARG A 415 -7.44 -29.98 7.23
N LEU A 416 -6.51 -30.24 8.16
CA LEU A 416 -5.67 -31.43 8.12
C LEU A 416 -6.47 -32.73 8.29
N ASN A 417 -7.48 -32.74 9.16
CA ASN A 417 -8.40 -33.88 9.33
C ASN A 417 -9.17 -34.20 8.06
N MET A 418 -9.59 -33.18 7.29
CA MET A 418 -10.24 -33.39 5.99
C MET A 418 -9.27 -33.94 4.95
N ILE A 419 -8.02 -33.45 4.93
CA ILE A 419 -6.97 -33.97 4.04
C ILE A 419 -6.65 -35.44 4.38
N ALA A 420 -6.57 -35.80 5.66
CA ALA A 420 -6.30 -37.17 6.11
C ALA A 420 -7.32 -38.21 5.59
N LYS A 421 -8.55 -37.80 5.28
CA LYS A 421 -9.56 -38.70 4.69
C LYS A 421 -9.24 -39.09 3.25
N SER A 422 -8.64 -38.15 2.50
CA SER A 422 -8.24 -38.38 1.10
C SER A 422 -6.83 -38.94 1.00
N TYR A 423 -5.97 -38.59 1.95
CA TYR A 423 -4.57 -39.00 2.04
C TYR A 423 -4.25 -39.50 3.45
N PRO A 424 -4.62 -40.76 3.79
CA PRO A 424 -4.43 -41.27 5.14
C PRO A 424 -2.95 -41.30 5.56
N PRO A 425 -2.59 -40.73 6.73
CA PRO A 425 -1.20 -40.70 7.20
C PRO A 425 -0.63 -42.10 7.51
N ASN A 426 -1.51 -43.08 7.74
CA ASN A 426 -1.18 -44.48 7.97
C ASN A 426 -1.38 -45.34 6.71
N SER A 427 -1.50 -44.73 5.52
CA SER A 427 -1.62 -45.47 4.26
C SER A 427 -0.39 -46.37 4.04
N THR A 428 -0.62 -47.57 3.49
CA THR A 428 0.46 -48.45 3.06
C THR A 428 1.15 -47.97 1.78
N ASN A 429 0.59 -46.97 1.09
CA ASN A 429 1.21 -46.35 -0.09
C ASN A 429 2.12 -45.18 0.35
N PRO A 430 3.46 -45.28 0.21
CA PRO A 430 4.38 -44.24 0.63
C PRO A 430 4.16 -42.89 -0.06
N GLY A 431 3.67 -42.88 -1.30
CA GLY A 431 3.36 -41.65 -2.04
C GLY A 431 2.19 -40.88 -1.42
N VAL A 432 1.18 -41.59 -0.91
CA VAL A 432 0.05 -40.97 -0.19
C VAL A 432 0.51 -40.34 1.12
N VAL A 433 1.38 -41.05 1.87
CA VAL A 433 1.96 -40.54 3.12
C VAL A 433 2.85 -39.32 2.86
N SER A 434 3.66 -39.36 1.79
CA SER A 434 4.51 -38.23 1.40
C SER A 434 3.69 -37.00 1.04
N LEU A 435 2.59 -37.16 0.30
CA LEU A 435 1.70 -36.06 -0.06
C LEU A 435 1.01 -35.47 1.18
N TYR A 436 0.51 -36.32 2.08
CA TYR A 436 -0.04 -35.87 3.37
C TYR A 436 0.98 -35.04 4.16
N ASN A 437 2.22 -35.52 4.30
CA ASN A 437 3.27 -34.82 5.03
C ASN A 437 3.64 -33.48 4.39
N GLY A 438 3.69 -33.40 3.06
CA GLY A 438 3.90 -32.15 2.35
C GLY A 438 2.79 -31.13 2.63
N ILE A 439 1.53 -31.55 2.54
CA ILE A 439 0.37 -30.69 2.85
C ILE A 439 0.38 -30.28 4.33
N LYS A 440 0.71 -31.20 5.24
CA LYS A 440 0.82 -30.93 6.68
C LYS A 440 1.85 -29.82 6.95
N ASN A 441 3.06 -29.94 6.40
CA ASN A 441 4.11 -28.94 6.59
C ASN A 441 3.68 -27.57 6.07
N ARG A 442 3.04 -27.51 4.89
CA ARG A 442 2.47 -26.26 4.35
C ARG A 442 1.45 -25.63 5.29
N LEU A 443 0.50 -26.44 5.80
CA LEU A 443 -0.53 -25.96 6.73
C LEU A 443 0.06 -25.50 8.07
N GLU A 444 1.13 -26.14 8.55
CA GLU A 444 1.84 -25.71 9.75
C GLU A 444 2.56 -24.38 9.55
N ASN A 445 3.25 -24.20 8.42
CA ASN A 445 3.90 -22.93 8.07
C ASN A 445 2.88 -21.79 7.96
N GLU A 446 1.79 -22.03 7.22
CA GLU A 446 0.73 -21.06 7.01
C GLU A 446 0.07 -20.67 8.35
N LYS A 447 -0.25 -21.65 9.20
CA LYS A 447 -0.82 -21.41 10.55
C LYS A 447 0.09 -20.53 11.39
N ASN A 448 1.39 -20.84 11.43
CA ASN A 448 2.36 -20.09 12.21
C ASN A 448 2.46 -18.64 11.72
N GLU A 449 2.37 -18.44 10.41
CA GLU A 449 2.33 -17.11 9.82
C GLU A 449 1.05 -16.34 10.14
N ILE A 450 -0.12 -16.97 10.01
CA ILE A 450 -1.41 -16.35 10.42
C ILE A 450 -1.35 -15.91 11.88
N LEU A 451 -0.87 -16.78 12.80
CA LEU A 451 -0.76 -16.46 14.22
C LEU A 451 0.22 -15.30 14.47
N ARG A 452 1.36 -15.27 13.78
CA ARG A 452 2.34 -14.18 13.91
C ARG A 452 1.75 -12.85 13.43
N ILE A 453 1.07 -12.84 12.27
CA ILE A 453 0.43 -11.63 11.73
C ILE A 453 -0.66 -11.16 12.68
N TYR A 454 -1.52 -12.05 13.16
CA TYR A 454 -2.56 -11.73 14.13
C TYR A 454 -1.99 -11.04 15.38
N LYS A 455 -0.90 -11.57 15.96
CA LYS A 455 -0.20 -10.95 17.09
C LYS A 455 0.37 -9.56 16.73
N ARG A 456 0.93 -9.41 15.53
CA ARG A 456 1.42 -8.12 15.03
C ARG A 456 0.28 -7.11 14.83
N GLU A 457 -0.90 -7.54 14.35
CA GLU A 457 -2.09 -6.68 14.23
C GLU A 457 -2.64 -6.20 15.57
N LEU A 458 -2.44 -6.96 16.65
CA LEU A 458 -2.79 -6.52 18.01
C LEU A 458 -1.76 -5.58 18.61
N PHE A 459 -0.48 -5.79 18.27
CA PHE A 459 0.63 -5.01 18.80
C PHE A 459 0.77 -3.65 18.12
N TYR A 460 0.66 -3.61 16.79
CA TYR A 460 0.91 -2.44 15.95
C TYR A 460 -0.33 -1.63 15.65
#